data_AF-A0A5B8R0E0-F1
#
_entry.id   AF-A0A5B8R0E0-F1
#
_cell.length_a   1.000
_cell.length_b   1.000
_cell.length_c   1.000
_cell.angle_alpha   90.00
_cell.angle_beta   90.00
_cell.angle_gamma   90.00
#
_symmetry.space_group_name_H-M   'P 1'
#
loop_
_entity.id
_entity.type
_entity.pdbx_description
1 polymer ?
#
loop_
_entity_poly.entity_id
_entity_poly.type
_entity_poly.pdbx_seq_one_letter_code
_entity_poly.pdbx_strand_id
1 'polypeptide(L)'
;MKKLLSFIFTALLLLTPLTQSSNVFANSFGFLKSEPELMPVDQAFAFDFKQEGNKVTLNWVIADGYYMYRDKLKFSVNGAELGTIDLPKGKPHNDEYFGEQEVYYTYIDIPVGLKQANDNGTLTVTFMGCAEGKLCYPPTKRDVALKAVAANDGQITSSTDNANTESAATADANQADIAPAKPITQQDSLSQMLSNDSLLWTLVIFFGLGIGLALTPCVFPMYPILSGIIVGQGQKLSTAKAFTLSMAYVQGMAITYSILGLVVASAGMKYQAALQHPAVLVFLAILFFVLSLSMFGLYDLKLPSSWQEKMNSISNNQKGGNLVGVFLMGVISGLVASPCTTAPLSGALVYVAQTGDLVQGFLALYVLSMGMGVPLLIIGTSGGKLLPRAGAWMNIIKTVFGFLLIAVSIVMLGRIWTGVVSDVLWSLWGISFTGYLMHQNKLSAFNWKQTVRSVLLTLTLLASFSYGFQAVMGHFGFTHSPVATTTTAEQAHGFKRIKSIEDLDREIAAATAAGKPVMLDLYADWCVACKEFEAITFKDADVLTRMNKIVLLQADVTKSDAVDVALLEKYNVLGLPTLLMFNEQGEQREDLRVTGFMGPKEFAAHLDHLVK
;
A
#
# COMPACT_ATOMS: atom_id res chain seq x y z
N MET A 1 15.50 27.45 16.74
CA MET A 1 14.34 26.98 17.53
C MET A 1 13.05 27.77 17.27
N LYS A 2 12.95 29.10 17.53
CA LYS A 2 11.73 29.89 17.22
C LYS A 2 11.31 29.87 15.74
N LYS A 3 12.26 29.86 14.80
CA LYS A 3 11.98 29.79 13.34
C LYS A 3 11.47 28.41 12.91
N LEU A 4 12.04 27.32 13.42
CA LEU A 4 11.59 25.95 13.16
C LEU A 4 10.19 25.69 13.75
N LEU A 5 9.95 26.18 14.97
CA LEU A 5 8.64 26.11 15.62
C LEU A 5 7.59 26.92 14.85
N SER A 6 7.95 28.11 14.37
CA SER A 6 7.05 28.88 13.51
C SER A 6 6.82 28.22 12.16
N PHE A 7 7.80 27.52 11.59
CA PHE A 7 7.66 26.80 10.32
C PHE A 7 6.74 25.59 10.46
N ILE A 8 6.92 24.79 11.52
CA ILE A 8 6.05 23.65 11.85
C ILE A 8 4.63 24.15 12.16
N PHE A 9 4.49 25.25 12.90
CA PHE A 9 3.19 25.82 13.25
C PHE A 9 2.46 26.41 12.04
N THR A 10 3.19 27.04 11.11
CA THR A 10 2.63 27.54 9.84
C THR A 10 2.32 26.40 8.88
N ALA A 11 3.13 25.34 8.84
CA ALA A 11 2.85 24.13 8.07
C ALA A 11 1.61 23.41 8.60
N LEU A 12 1.47 23.26 9.93
CA LEU A 12 0.32 22.60 10.56
C LEU A 12 -0.99 23.41 10.38
N LEU A 13 -0.92 24.75 10.43
CA LEU A 13 -2.05 25.64 10.15
C LEU A 13 -2.43 25.71 8.66
N LEU A 14 -1.47 25.52 7.75
CA LEU A 14 -1.74 25.41 6.32
C LEU A 14 -2.28 24.02 5.97
N LEU A 15 -2.00 22.97 6.76
CA LEU A 15 -2.52 21.62 6.55
C LEU A 15 -3.96 21.43 7.07
N THR A 16 -4.41 22.23 8.04
CA THR A 16 -5.77 22.11 8.62
C THR A 16 -6.94 22.43 7.68
N PRO A 17 -6.86 23.37 6.71
CA PRO A 17 -7.90 23.50 5.70
C PRO A 17 -7.76 22.49 4.54
N LEU A 18 -6.63 21.79 4.40
CA LEU A 18 -6.42 20.83 3.30
C LEU A 18 -7.06 19.46 3.52
N THR A 19 -7.50 19.13 4.74
CA THR A 19 -8.20 17.86 5.01
C THR A 19 -9.65 17.84 4.53
N GLN A 20 -10.19 18.94 3.98
CA GLN A 20 -11.55 19.01 3.42
C GLN A 20 -11.61 19.09 1.90
N SER A 21 -10.48 18.95 1.20
CA SER A 21 -10.48 18.81 -0.26
C SER A 21 -9.65 17.63 -0.68
N SER A 22 -10.32 16.53 -1.03
CA SER A 22 -9.75 15.35 -1.67
C SER A 22 -9.05 15.65 -3.01
N ASN A 23 -9.08 16.90 -3.50
CA ASN A 23 -8.55 17.30 -4.81
C ASN A 23 -7.28 18.18 -4.79
N VAL A 24 -6.76 18.62 -3.62
CA VAL A 24 -5.59 19.55 -3.61
C VAL A 24 -4.25 18.83 -3.41
N PHE A 25 -4.20 17.72 -2.69
CA PHE A 25 -2.97 16.91 -2.59
C PHE A 25 -2.55 16.33 -3.97
N ALA A 26 -3.48 16.14 -4.89
CA ALA A 26 -3.21 15.77 -6.28
C ALA A 26 -2.61 16.89 -7.14
N ASN A 27 -2.68 18.16 -6.71
CA ASN A 27 -2.23 19.32 -7.49
C ASN A 27 -1.06 20.10 -6.86
N SER A 28 -0.81 19.99 -5.56
CA SER A 28 0.32 20.69 -4.90
C SER A 28 1.68 20.01 -5.10
N PHE A 29 1.71 18.76 -5.56
CA PHE A 29 2.94 18.09 -6.00
C PHE A 29 3.16 18.25 -7.51
N GLY A 30 3.24 19.49 -7.99
CA GLY A 30 3.57 19.80 -9.39
C GLY A 30 4.94 19.26 -9.85
N PHE A 31 5.83 18.91 -8.91
CA PHE A 31 7.10 18.23 -9.19
C PHE A 31 6.94 16.71 -9.42
N LEU A 32 5.86 16.08 -8.93
CA LEU A 32 5.52 14.68 -9.22
C LEU A 32 4.63 14.55 -10.47
N LYS A 33 4.26 15.66 -11.12
CA LYS A 33 3.38 15.69 -12.30
C LYS A 33 4.10 15.73 -13.64
N SER A 34 5.41 15.49 -13.62
CA SER A 34 6.19 15.20 -14.81
C SER A 34 6.76 13.80 -14.72
N GLU A 35 5.89 12.81 -14.51
CA GLU A 35 6.21 11.46 -14.97
C GLU A 35 5.97 11.46 -16.48
N PRO A 36 7.02 11.30 -17.29
CA PRO A 36 6.83 11.16 -18.72
C PRO A 36 6.09 9.83 -18.94
N GLU A 37 4.88 9.93 -19.48
CA GLU A 37 4.01 8.82 -19.84
C GLU A 37 4.84 7.71 -20.52
N LEU A 38 5.13 6.64 -19.78
CA LEU A 38 5.86 5.49 -20.30
C LEU A 38 4.86 4.69 -21.14
N MET A 39 5.12 4.58 -22.43
CA MET A 39 4.35 3.75 -23.34
C MET A 39 4.31 2.29 -22.83
N PRO A 40 3.18 1.57 -22.89
CA PRO A 40 3.14 0.16 -22.51
C PRO A 40 4.17 -0.67 -23.30
N VAL A 41 4.74 -1.73 -22.69
CA VAL A 41 5.80 -2.56 -23.32
C VAL A 41 5.41 -3.05 -24.71
N ASP A 42 4.16 -3.47 -24.90
CA ASP A 42 3.63 -3.97 -26.18
C ASP A 42 3.61 -2.90 -27.28
N GLN A 43 3.48 -1.63 -26.91
CA GLN A 43 3.49 -0.50 -27.85
C GLN A 43 4.92 0.02 -28.05
N ALA A 44 5.74 0.02 -26.99
CA ALA A 44 7.14 0.44 -27.06
C ALA A 44 8.02 -0.55 -27.83
N PHE A 45 7.67 -1.84 -27.78
CA PHE A 45 8.35 -2.95 -28.45
C PHE A 45 7.33 -3.85 -29.14
N ALA A 46 6.75 -3.36 -30.24
CA ALA A 46 5.77 -4.11 -31.01
C ALA A 46 6.42 -5.35 -31.64
N PHE A 47 6.02 -6.53 -31.16
CA PHE A 47 6.60 -7.83 -31.52
C PHE A 47 5.76 -8.53 -32.59
N ASP A 48 6.42 -9.10 -33.58
CA ASP A 48 5.84 -9.97 -34.59
C ASP A 48 6.78 -11.12 -34.92
N PHE A 49 6.27 -12.18 -35.55
CA PHE A 49 7.10 -13.31 -35.97
C PHE A 49 6.60 -13.94 -37.27
N LYS A 50 7.54 -14.51 -38.03
CA LYS A 50 7.22 -15.28 -39.24
C LYS A 50 8.06 -16.56 -39.29
N GLN A 51 7.39 -17.71 -39.45
CA GLN A 51 8.06 -18.99 -39.68
C GLN A 51 8.00 -19.39 -41.15
N GLU A 52 9.17 -19.59 -41.76
CA GLU A 52 9.39 -20.09 -43.11
C GLU A 52 10.18 -21.40 -43.03
N GLY A 53 9.48 -22.54 -43.02
CA GLY A 53 10.11 -23.85 -42.88
C GLY A 53 10.87 -23.99 -41.56
N ASN A 54 12.19 -24.19 -41.64
CA ASN A 54 13.11 -24.33 -40.51
C ASN A 54 13.66 -22.99 -39.97
N LYS A 55 13.24 -21.84 -40.52
CA LYS A 55 13.68 -20.51 -40.09
C LYS A 55 12.52 -19.74 -39.48
N VAL A 56 12.65 -19.33 -38.22
CA VAL A 56 11.72 -18.43 -37.54
C VAL A 56 12.38 -17.06 -37.47
N THR A 57 11.78 -16.06 -38.11
CA THR A 57 12.23 -14.66 -38.01
C THR A 57 11.41 -13.97 -36.94
N LEU A 58 12.07 -13.41 -35.94
CA LEU A 58 11.46 -12.63 -34.86
C LEU A 58 11.73 -11.15 -35.15
N ASN A 59 10.68 -10.34 -35.14
CA ASN A 59 10.74 -8.92 -35.53
C ASN A 59 10.25 -8.05 -34.37
N TRP A 60 10.94 -6.94 -34.10
CA TRP A 60 10.43 -5.89 -33.21
C TRP A 60 10.49 -4.53 -33.88
N VAL A 61 9.42 -3.74 -33.76
CA VAL A 61 9.41 -2.30 -34.01
C VAL A 61 9.51 -1.59 -32.66
N ILE A 62 10.57 -0.81 -32.48
CA ILE A 62 10.88 -0.10 -31.24
C ILE A 62 10.47 1.36 -31.41
N ALA A 63 9.62 1.86 -30.50
CA ALA A 63 9.14 3.24 -30.54
C ALA A 63 10.28 4.26 -30.35
N ASP A 64 10.09 5.47 -30.87
CA ASP A 64 11.08 6.54 -30.73
C ASP A 64 11.34 6.90 -29.26
N GLY A 65 12.61 7.02 -28.89
CA GLY A 65 13.04 7.24 -27.50
C GLY A 65 13.14 5.97 -26.65
N TYR A 66 13.07 4.79 -27.26
CA TYR A 66 13.26 3.49 -26.62
C TYR A 66 14.41 2.69 -27.25
N TYR A 67 15.05 1.85 -26.45
CA TYR A 67 16.09 0.92 -26.92
C TYR A 67 15.96 -0.45 -26.26
N MET A 68 16.40 -1.49 -26.96
CA MET A 68 16.39 -2.87 -26.46
C MET A 68 17.80 -3.43 -26.33
N TYR A 69 18.12 -4.10 -25.22
CA TYR A 69 19.46 -4.65 -25.00
C TYR A 69 19.71 -5.92 -25.81
N ARG A 70 20.84 -5.97 -26.51
CA ARG A 70 21.29 -7.15 -27.25
C ARG A 70 21.62 -8.32 -26.34
N ASP A 71 22.40 -8.06 -25.28
CA ASP A 71 22.92 -9.12 -24.40
C ASP A 71 21.88 -9.67 -23.41
N LYS A 72 20.66 -9.11 -23.42
CA LYS A 72 19.54 -9.55 -22.57
C LYS A 72 18.47 -10.33 -23.34
N LEU A 73 18.69 -10.61 -24.62
CA LEU A 73 17.86 -11.50 -25.41
C LEU A 73 18.16 -12.96 -25.05
N LYS A 74 17.16 -13.70 -24.58
CA LYS A 74 17.25 -15.12 -24.26
C LYS A 74 16.18 -15.92 -24.98
N PHE A 75 16.55 -17.07 -25.52
CA PHE A 75 15.65 -17.95 -26.27
C PHE A 75 15.53 -19.29 -25.54
N SER A 76 14.31 -19.77 -25.36
CA SER A 76 13.98 -21.06 -24.76
C SER A 76 12.91 -21.75 -25.59
N VAL A 77 12.94 -23.07 -25.67
CA VAL A 77 11.97 -23.85 -26.45
C VAL A 77 11.36 -24.96 -25.62
N ASN A 78 10.11 -25.29 -25.93
CA ASN A 78 9.41 -26.46 -25.40
C ASN A 78 8.85 -27.26 -26.60
N GLY A 79 9.20 -28.54 -26.71
CA GLY A 79 8.78 -29.38 -27.84
C GLY A 79 9.46 -29.06 -29.19
N ALA A 80 10.59 -28.36 -29.17
CA ALA A 80 11.44 -28.05 -30.33
C ALA A 80 12.92 -28.00 -29.93
N GLU A 81 13.84 -28.11 -30.89
CA GLU A 81 15.29 -27.96 -30.71
C GLU A 81 15.81 -26.79 -31.56
N LEU A 82 16.50 -25.84 -30.92
CA LEU A 82 17.06 -24.66 -31.57
C LEU A 82 18.34 -24.99 -32.36
N GLY A 83 18.45 -24.39 -33.54
CA GLY A 83 19.64 -24.36 -34.39
C GLY A 83 20.45 -23.09 -34.19
N THR A 84 21.02 -22.57 -35.27
CA THR A 84 21.80 -21.31 -35.23
C THR A 84 20.89 -20.10 -35.01
N ILE A 85 21.26 -19.23 -34.06
CA ILE A 85 20.60 -17.94 -33.82
C ILE A 85 21.58 -16.85 -34.25
N ASP A 86 21.21 -16.05 -35.24
CA ASP A 86 22.05 -14.94 -35.69
C ASP A 86 21.53 -13.64 -35.05
N LEU A 87 22.32 -13.08 -34.14
CA LEU A 87 21.98 -11.82 -33.47
C LEU A 87 22.64 -10.67 -34.24
N PRO A 88 21.86 -9.75 -34.83
CA PRO A 88 22.41 -8.62 -35.57
C PRO A 88 23.35 -7.78 -34.70
N LYS A 89 24.21 -6.97 -35.33
CA LYS A 89 25.10 -6.08 -34.57
C LYS A 89 24.29 -4.95 -33.93
N GLY A 90 24.44 -4.76 -32.62
CA GLY A 90 23.85 -3.64 -31.89
C GLY A 90 24.67 -2.36 -32.05
N LYS A 91 24.11 -1.23 -31.62
CA LYS A 91 24.84 0.04 -31.46
C LYS A 91 25.38 0.13 -30.03
N PRO A 92 26.61 0.62 -29.81
CA PRO A 92 27.11 0.85 -28.47
C PRO A 92 26.29 1.97 -27.79
N HIS A 93 25.90 1.72 -26.55
CA HIS A 93 25.15 2.66 -25.71
C HIS A 93 25.69 2.56 -24.28
N ASN A 94 25.96 3.72 -23.67
CA ASN A 94 26.43 3.77 -22.30
C ASN A 94 25.24 4.05 -21.37
N ASP A 95 24.79 3.02 -20.67
CA ASP A 95 23.68 3.09 -19.74
C ASP A 95 24.19 3.47 -18.34
N GLU A 96 23.46 4.35 -17.64
CA GLU A 96 23.86 4.86 -16.32
C GLU A 96 23.89 3.77 -15.23
N TYR A 97 23.15 2.68 -15.43
CA TYR A 97 23.05 1.56 -14.49
C TYR A 97 23.88 0.35 -14.91
N PHE A 98 23.94 0.06 -16.22
CA PHE A 98 24.58 -1.15 -16.75
C PHE A 98 25.93 -0.90 -17.45
N GLY A 99 26.36 0.35 -17.59
CA GLY A 99 27.61 0.72 -18.27
C GLY A 99 27.51 0.57 -19.79
N GLU A 100 28.65 0.34 -20.45
CA GLU A 100 28.68 0.11 -21.90
C GLU A 100 27.97 -1.19 -22.28
N GLN A 101 26.90 -1.08 -23.07
CA GLN A 101 26.09 -2.19 -23.57
C GLN A 101 25.85 -2.01 -25.08
N GLU A 102 25.55 -3.11 -25.78
CA GLU A 102 25.02 -3.02 -27.14
C GLU A 102 23.49 -3.03 -27.14
N VAL A 103 22.89 -2.09 -27.85
CA VAL A 103 21.43 -1.90 -27.90
C VAL A 103 20.92 -1.75 -29.33
N TYR A 104 19.64 -2.04 -29.52
CA TYR A 104 18.92 -1.86 -30.78
C TYR A 104 17.95 -0.70 -30.67
N TYR A 105 17.81 0.02 -31.77
CA TYR A 105 16.94 1.16 -31.94
C TYR A 105 16.05 0.95 -33.16
N THR A 106 14.82 1.46 -33.11
CA THR A 106 13.85 1.50 -34.21
C THR A 106 13.32 0.14 -34.68
N TYR A 107 14.20 -0.78 -35.06
CA TYR A 107 13.80 -2.07 -35.64
C TYR A 107 14.88 -3.14 -35.47
N ILE A 108 14.46 -4.39 -35.34
CA ILE A 108 15.35 -5.55 -35.24
C ILE A 108 14.70 -6.80 -35.81
N ASP A 109 15.50 -7.54 -36.58
CA ASP A 109 15.17 -8.85 -37.12
C ASP A 109 16.16 -9.90 -36.63
N ILE A 110 15.66 -10.95 -35.99
CA ILE A 110 16.46 -12.06 -35.47
C ILE A 110 16.02 -13.35 -36.16
N PRO A 111 16.81 -13.89 -37.10
CA PRO A 111 16.55 -15.22 -37.64
C PRO A 111 17.03 -16.30 -36.67
N VAL A 112 16.12 -17.20 -36.34
CA VAL A 112 16.30 -18.35 -35.47
C VAL A 112 16.10 -19.63 -36.27
N GLY A 113 17.16 -20.43 -36.42
CA GLY A 113 17.07 -21.75 -37.03
C GLY A 113 16.42 -22.77 -36.07
N LEU A 114 15.61 -23.68 -36.62
CA LEU A 114 15.00 -24.82 -35.91
C LEU A 114 15.58 -26.12 -36.45
N LYS A 115 16.18 -26.94 -35.60
CA LYS A 115 16.61 -28.30 -35.98
C LYS A 115 15.43 -29.25 -36.08
N GLN A 116 14.50 -29.17 -35.15
CA GLN A 116 13.30 -30.00 -35.09
C GLN A 116 12.20 -29.25 -34.31
N ALA A 117 10.95 -29.37 -34.73
CA ALA A 117 9.80 -28.85 -33.99
C ALA A 117 8.60 -29.79 -34.12
N ASN A 118 7.91 -30.04 -33.02
CA ASN A 118 6.65 -30.80 -33.01
C ASN A 118 5.46 -29.88 -33.35
N ASP A 119 4.29 -30.45 -33.67
CA ASP A 119 3.07 -29.68 -34.02
C ASP A 119 2.57 -28.73 -32.92
N ASN A 120 2.98 -28.94 -31.66
CA ASN A 120 2.68 -28.08 -30.51
C ASN A 120 3.96 -27.47 -29.88
N GLY A 121 5.03 -27.30 -30.65
CA GLY A 121 6.25 -26.67 -30.16
C GLY A 121 6.04 -25.18 -29.85
N THR A 122 6.65 -24.68 -28.78
CA THR A 122 6.61 -23.24 -28.44
C THR A 122 8.03 -22.70 -28.28
N LEU A 123 8.32 -21.59 -28.93
CA LEU A 123 9.54 -20.78 -28.75
C LEU A 123 9.22 -19.58 -27.85
N THR A 124 9.84 -19.52 -26.68
CA THR A 124 9.76 -18.38 -25.76
C THR A 124 11.00 -17.50 -25.93
N VAL A 125 10.80 -16.23 -26.31
CA VAL A 125 11.85 -15.20 -26.30
C VAL A 125 11.66 -14.26 -25.11
N THR A 126 12.73 -14.05 -24.34
CA THR A 126 12.78 -13.07 -23.25
C THR A 126 13.62 -11.88 -23.71
N PHE A 127 13.08 -10.67 -23.61
CA PHE A 127 13.77 -9.43 -23.98
C PHE A 127 13.61 -8.35 -22.91
N MET A 128 14.48 -7.34 -22.94
CA MET A 128 14.47 -6.22 -22.01
C MET A 128 14.89 -4.95 -22.74
N GLY A 129 14.15 -3.87 -22.54
CA GLY A 129 14.47 -2.56 -23.11
C GLY A 129 14.16 -1.43 -22.13
N CYS A 130 14.63 -0.23 -22.45
CA CYS A 130 14.47 0.96 -21.63
C CYS A 130 14.02 2.14 -22.46
N ALA A 131 13.41 3.11 -21.78
CA ALA A 131 13.21 4.44 -22.32
C ALA A 131 14.46 5.29 -22.05
N GLU A 132 14.93 6.03 -23.06
CA GLU A 132 16.11 6.89 -22.94
C GLU A 132 15.98 7.90 -21.79
N GLY A 133 16.94 7.85 -20.86
CA GLY A 133 17.03 8.78 -19.72
C GLY A 133 15.92 8.65 -18.68
N LYS A 134 15.20 7.51 -18.63
CA LYS A 134 14.08 7.29 -17.71
C LYS A 134 14.23 5.96 -16.94
N LEU A 135 13.49 4.94 -17.36
CA LEU A 135 13.32 3.67 -16.66
C LEU A 135 13.34 2.50 -17.65
N CYS A 136 13.84 1.36 -17.17
CA CYS A 136 13.87 0.11 -17.90
C CYS A 136 12.63 -0.73 -17.63
N TYR A 137 12.11 -1.38 -18.66
CA TYR A 137 11.04 -2.36 -18.51
C TYR A 137 11.59 -3.67 -17.93
N PRO A 138 10.79 -4.41 -17.14
CA PRO A 138 11.20 -5.72 -16.66
C PRO A 138 11.36 -6.72 -17.82
N PRO A 139 12.20 -7.77 -17.67
CA PRO A 139 12.34 -8.82 -18.67
C PRO A 139 10.99 -9.42 -19.07
N THR A 140 10.60 -9.23 -20.33
CA THR A 140 9.28 -9.60 -20.85
C THR A 140 9.41 -10.83 -21.75
N LYS A 141 8.48 -11.79 -21.62
CA LYS A 141 8.45 -13.03 -22.40
C LYS A 141 7.42 -12.96 -23.51
N ARG A 142 7.76 -13.49 -24.70
CA ARG A 142 6.84 -13.74 -25.81
C ARG A 142 6.93 -15.18 -26.26
N ASP A 143 5.77 -15.81 -26.35
CA ASP A 143 5.65 -17.19 -26.78
C ASP A 143 5.18 -17.23 -28.23
N VAL A 144 5.90 -18.02 -29.04
CA VAL A 144 5.66 -18.21 -30.47
C VAL A 144 5.32 -19.68 -30.69
N ALA A 145 4.12 -19.93 -31.21
CA ALA A 145 3.71 -21.28 -31.61
C ALA A 145 4.45 -21.68 -32.90
N LEU A 146 5.12 -22.83 -32.86
CA LEU A 146 5.91 -23.36 -33.97
C LEU A 146 5.09 -24.38 -34.77
N LYS A 147 5.19 -24.31 -36.09
CA LYS A 147 4.74 -25.37 -36.99
C LYS A 147 5.75 -26.52 -36.98
N ALA A 148 5.28 -27.74 -37.20
CA ALA A 148 6.18 -28.91 -37.24
C ALA A 148 7.27 -28.77 -38.31
N VAL A 149 8.49 -29.13 -37.91
CA VAL A 149 9.68 -29.14 -38.76
C VAL A 149 10.39 -30.47 -38.54
N ALA A 150 10.60 -31.21 -39.63
CA ALA A 150 11.37 -32.44 -39.60
C ALA A 150 12.85 -32.17 -39.24
N ALA A 151 13.51 -33.15 -38.63
CA ALA A 151 14.90 -33.05 -38.22
C ALA A 151 15.80 -32.60 -39.40
N ASN A 152 16.47 -31.47 -39.25
CA ASN A 152 17.39 -30.88 -40.22
C ASN A 152 18.69 -30.40 -39.53
N ASP A 153 19.65 -29.92 -40.32
CA ASP A 153 20.98 -29.49 -39.85
C ASP A 153 20.99 -28.19 -39.03
N GLY A 154 19.82 -27.53 -38.89
CA GLY A 154 19.63 -26.35 -38.06
C GLY A 154 20.35 -25.10 -38.57
N GLN A 155 20.83 -25.10 -39.82
CA GLN A 155 21.50 -23.96 -40.43
C GLN A 155 20.51 -23.04 -41.15
N ILE A 156 20.69 -21.73 -40.98
CA ILE A 156 19.96 -20.70 -41.73
C ILE A 156 20.60 -20.61 -43.13
N THR A 157 20.21 -21.49 -44.05
CA THR A 157 20.64 -21.38 -45.45
C THR A 157 19.93 -20.20 -46.11
N SER A 158 20.66 -19.12 -46.34
CA SER A 158 20.21 -18.01 -47.19
C SER A 158 20.27 -18.47 -48.64
N SER A 159 19.14 -18.95 -49.17
CA SER A 159 18.98 -19.15 -50.61
C SER A 159 19.00 -17.79 -51.29
N THR A 160 20.18 -17.37 -51.75
CA THR A 160 20.28 -16.38 -52.82
C THR A 160 19.96 -17.11 -54.11
N ASP A 161 18.77 -16.90 -54.67
CA ASP A 161 18.52 -17.25 -56.07
C ASP A 161 17.77 -16.11 -56.76
N ASN A 162 18.49 -15.48 -57.69
CA ASN A 162 17.90 -14.68 -58.75
C ASN A 162 17.09 -15.61 -59.66
N ALA A 163 15.79 -15.38 -59.80
CA ALA A 163 15.12 -15.46 -61.10
C ALA A 163 13.73 -14.81 -61.04
N ASN A 164 13.52 -13.86 -61.94
CA ASN A 164 12.25 -13.24 -62.28
C ASN A 164 11.18 -14.28 -62.65
N THR A 165 9.91 -14.01 -62.30
CA THR A 165 8.81 -13.71 -63.25
C THR A 165 7.49 -13.57 -62.48
N GLU A 166 7.04 -12.31 -62.38
CA GLU A 166 5.67 -11.78 -62.61
C GLU A 166 4.38 -12.57 -62.28
N SER A 167 3.46 -11.79 -61.67
CA SER A 167 1.98 -11.84 -61.76
C SER A 167 1.25 -12.90 -60.92
N ALA A 168 0.16 -12.63 -60.20
CA ALA A 168 -0.67 -11.44 -60.01
C ALA A 168 -1.47 -11.61 -58.69
N ALA A 169 -1.98 -10.48 -58.18
CA ALA A 169 -2.70 -10.32 -56.92
C ALA A 169 -4.07 -11.03 -56.86
N THR A 170 -4.47 -11.43 -55.64
CA THR A 170 -5.83 -11.13 -55.11
C THR A 170 -5.82 -11.16 -53.58
N ALA A 171 -6.40 -10.11 -52.99
CA ALA A 171 -6.71 -10.00 -51.58
C ALA A 171 -8.01 -10.76 -51.26
N ASP A 172 -8.07 -11.45 -50.12
CA ASP A 172 -9.24 -11.38 -49.22
C ASP A 172 -8.95 -11.97 -47.82
N ALA A 173 -9.77 -11.52 -46.87
CA ALA A 173 -9.68 -11.60 -45.40
C ALA A 173 -9.49 -12.97 -44.72
N ASN A 174 -8.84 -12.98 -43.54
CA ASN A 174 -9.55 -13.22 -42.26
C ASN A 174 -8.68 -13.10 -41.01
N GLN A 175 -9.32 -12.51 -40.01
CA GLN A 175 -8.91 -12.17 -38.66
C GLN A 175 -9.22 -13.34 -37.71
N ALA A 176 -8.32 -13.65 -36.76
CA ALA A 176 -8.62 -14.49 -35.60
C ALA A 176 -7.71 -14.14 -34.40
N ASP A 177 -8.30 -13.35 -33.50
CA ASP A 177 -8.12 -13.11 -32.06
C ASP A 177 -6.84 -13.52 -31.28
N ILE A 178 -6.26 -12.49 -30.65
CA ILE A 178 -5.30 -12.56 -29.53
C ILE A 178 -6.02 -12.17 -28.24
N ALA A 179 -5.95 -13.01 -27.19
CA ALA A 179 -6.46 -12.69 -25.86
C ALA A 179 -5.44 -11.86 -25.03
N PRO A 180 -5.84 -10.77 -24.34
CA PRO A 180 -4.90 -9.86 -23.66
C PRO A 180 -4.57 -10.21 -22.20
N ALA A 181 -3.37 -9.77 -21.77
CA ALA A 181 -2.72 -9.98 -20.47
C ALA A 181 -3.39 -9.26 -19.27
N LYS A 182 -3.15 -9.77 -18.05
CA LYS A 182 -3.86 -9.48 -16.79
C LYS A 182 -3.48 -8.11 -16.15
N PRO A 183 -4.43 -7.36 -15.55
CA PRO A 183 -4.14 -6.13 -14.77
C PRO A 183 -3.76 -6.41 -13.31
N ILE A 184 -3.00 -5.51 -12.67
CA ILE A 184 -2.39 -5.63 -11.33
C ILE A 184 -2.84 -4.50 -10.39
N THR A 185 -3.10 -4.82 -9.10
CA THR A 185 -3.59 -3.88 -8.05
C THR A 185 -2.44 -3.21 -7.27
N GLN A 186 -2.68 -2.18 -6.46
CA GLN A 186 -1.62 -1.50 -5.66
C GLN A 186 -1.05 -2.36 -4.53
N GLN A 187 -1.87 -3.22 -3.91
CA GLN A 187 -1.38 -4.13 -2.87
C GLN A 187 -0.67 -5.33 -3.49
N ASP A 188 -1.12 -5.77 -4.68
CA ASP A 188 -0.41 -6.76 -5.47
C ASP A 188 0.85 -6.19 -6.12
N SER A 189 0.94 -4.90 -6.43
CA SER A 189 2.15 -4.28 -6.98
C SER A 189 3.28 -4.23 -5.96
N LEU A 190 2.98 -3.92 -4.70
CA LEU A 190 3.95 -4.02 -3.61
C LEU A 190 4.34 -5.49 -3.38
N SER A 191 3.36 -6.40 -3.37
CA SER A 191 3.62 -7.84 -3.22
C SER A 191 4.41 -8.41 -4.39
N GLN A 192 4.22 -7.92 -5.61
CA GLN A 192 4.91 -8.35 -6.84
C GLN A 192 6.31 -7.74 -6.95
N MET A 193 6.50 -6.50 -6.48
CA MET A 193 7.83 -5.93 -6.23
C MET A 193 8.60 -6.76 -5.20
N LEU A 194 7.92 -7.24 -4.16
CA LEU A 194 8.53 -8.04 -3.10
C LEU A 194 8.76 -9.51 -3.51
N SER A 195 7.97 -10.04 -4.45
CA SER A 195 8.01 -11.45 -4.88
C SER A 195 9.07 -11.75 -5.94
N ASN A 196 9.55 -10.74 -6.67
CA ASN A 196 10.46 -10.91 -7.81
C ASN A 196 11.94 -10.56 -7.50
N ASP A 197 12.25 -10.20 -6.24
CA ASP A 197 13.54 -9.68 -5.81
C ASP A 197 14.28 -10.59 -4.81
N SER A 198 15.61 -10.39 -4.73
CA SER A 198 16.44 -11.09 -3.74
C SER A 198 16.03 -10.72 -2.31
N LEU A 199 16.04 -11.71 -1.40
CA LEU A 199 15.68 -11.54 0.03
C LEU A 199 16.32 -10.29 0.66
N LEU A 200 17.54 -9.93 0.26
CA LEU A 200 18.26 -8.77 0.75
C LEU A 200 17.56 -7.44 0.39
N TRP A 201 17.04 -7.30 -0.82
CA TRP A 201 16.36 -6.08 -1.27
C TRP A 201 15.01 -5.88 -0.57
N THR A 202 14.25 -6.97 -0.41
CA THR A 202 13.05 -7.01 0.43
C THR A 202 13.36 -6.52 1.85
N LEU A 203 14.41 -7.03 2.47
CA LEU A 203 14.85 -6.59 3.80
C LEU A 203 15.20 -5.09 3.84
N VAL A 204 15.85 -4.55 2.81
CA VAL A 204 16.17 -3.11 2.71
C VAL A 204 14.92 -2.25 2.63
N ILE A 205 13.93 -2.65 1.84
CA ILE A 205 12.65 -1.93 1.72
C ILE A 205 11.92 -1.94 3.07
N PHE A 206 11.80 -3.10 3.71
CA PHE A 206 11.19 -3.21 5.05
C PHE A 206 11.93 -2.37 6.09
N PHE A 207 13.26 -2.35 6.05
CA PHE A 207 14.05 -1.49 6.92
C PHE A 207 13.76 0.00 6.70
N GLY A 208 13.69 0.44 5.44
CA GLY A 208 13.35 1.81 5.06
C GLY A 208 11.93 2.21 5.49
N LEU A 209 10.95 1.33 5.28
CA LEU A 209 9.58 1.50 5.79
C LEU A 209 9.59 1.62 7.31
N GLY A 210 10.39 0.83 8.01
CA GLY A 210 10.54 0.88 9.47
C GLY A 210 11.04 2.25 9.95
N ILE A 211 12.00 2.84 9.26
CA ILE A 211 12.47 4.20 9.56
C ILE A 211 11.35 5.22 9.35
N GLY A 212 10.57 5.09 8.28
CA GLY A 212 9.38 5.93 8.04
C GLY A 212 8.34 5.80 9.17
N LEU A 213 8.12 4.58 9.65
CA LEU A 213 7.18 4.31 10.74
C LEU A 213 7.67 4.79 12.11
N ALA A 214 8.97 4.97 12.31
CA ALA A 214 9.50 5.59 13.53
C ALA A 214 8.98 7.03 13.72
N LEU A 215 8.56 7.68 12.64
CA LEU A 215 7.97 9.02 12.64
C LEU A 215 6.46 9.00 12.94
N THR A 216 5.89 7.85 13.28
CA THR A 216 4.48 7.74 13.62
C THR A 216 4.22 8.25 15.05
N PRO A 217 3.04 8.83 15.27
CA PRO A 217 2.68 9.46 16.54
C PRO A 217 2.71 8.54 17.76
N CYS A 218 2.66 7.22 17.58
CA CYS A 218 2.66 6.25 18.69
C CYS A 218 4.08 5.90 19.18
N VAL A 219 5.11 6.10 18.37
CA VAL A 219 6.52 5.83 18.76
C VAL A 219 7.16 7.06 19.42
N PHE A 220 6.73 8.27 19.03
CA PHE A 220 7.21 9.52 19.61
C PHE A 220 7.12 9.64 21.14
N PRO A 221 6.01 9.22 21.80
CA PRO A 221 5.90 9.21 23.27
C PRO A 221 6.94 8.34 23.99
N MET A 222 7.59 7.41 23.29
CA MET A 222 8.58 6.51 23.87
C MET A 222 9.97 7.14 23.96
N TYR A 223 10.29 8.13 23.11
CA TYR A 223 11.59 8.83 23.15
C TYR A 223 11.85 9.53 24.49
N PRO A 224 10.89 10.27 25.08
CA PRO A 224 11.07 10.86 26.41
C PRO A 224 11.25 9.81 27.52
N ILE A 225 10.61 8.64 27.42
CA ILE A 225 10.75 7.56 28.42
C ILE A 225 12.16 6.99 28.36
N LEU A 226 12.64 6.63 27.16
CA LEU A 226 13.99 6.12 26.96
C LEU A 226 15.04 7.16 27.36
N SER A 227 14.86 8.42 26.95
CA SER A 227 15.73 9.52 27.36
C SER A 227 15.69 9.76 28.86
N GLY A 228 14.54 9.62 29.52
CA GLY A 228 14.41 9.77 30.97
C GLY A 228 15.11 8.66 31.75
N ILE A 229 15.02 7.42 31.27
CA ILE A 229 15.72 6.26 31.85
C ILE A 229 17.24 6.40 31.67
N ILE A 230 17.69 6.80 30.47
CA ILE A 230 19.12 6.96 30.17
C ILE A 230 19.70 8.17 30.93
N VAL A 231 19.05 9.33 30.90
CA VAL A 231 19.55 10.55 31.57
C VAL A 231 19.41 10.46 33.09
N GLY A 232 18.39 9.76 33.60
CA GLY A 232 18.14 9.55 35.03
C GLY A 232 19.19 8.68 35.73
N GLN A 233 19.99 7.91 34.99
CA GLN A 233 21.08 7.08 35.52
C GLN A 233 22.40 7.87 35.77
N GLY A 234 22.39 9.19 35.61
CA GLY A 234 23.46 10.10 36.04
C GLY A 234 24.61 10.31 35.04
N GLN A 235 25.44 11.33 35.28
CA GLN A 235 26.45 11.87 34.35
C GLN A 235 27.66 10.94 34.01
N LYS A 236 27.61 9.64 34.34
CA LYS A 236 28.71 8.67 34.11
C LYS A 236 28.32 7.50 33.19
N LEU A 237 27.29 7.63 32.37
CA LEU A 237 27.03 6.62 31.35
C LEU A 237 28.02 6.75 30.19
N SER A 238 28.84 5.72 30.00
CA SER A 238 29.62 5.53 28.76
C SER A 238 28.65 5.39 27.57
N THR A 239 28.99 5.96 26.43
CA THR A 239 28.22 5.86 25.18
C THR A 239 27.96 4.41 24.80
N ALA A 240 28.91 3.50 25.08
CA ALA A 240 28.76 2.06 24.88
C ALA A 240 27.62 1.47 25.74
N LYS A 241 27.47 1.93 27.00
CA LYS A 241 26.41 1.45 27.88
C LYS A 241 25.04 1.98 27.45
N ALA A 242 24.96 3.23 27.02
CA ALA A 242 23.74 3.79 26.43
C ALA A 242 23.31 3.02 25.17
N PHE A 243 24.26 2.70 24.27
CA PHE A 243 24.00 1.86 23.10
C PHE A 243 23.45 0.48 23.49
N THR A 244 24.09 -0.22 24.44
CA THR A 244 23.65 -1.57 24.84
C THR A 244 22.25 -1.59 25.44
N LEU A 245 21.88 -0.55 26.20
CA LEU A 245 20.55 -0.42 26.78
C LEU A 245 19.50 -0.13 25.69
N SER A 246 19.79 0.80 24.77
CA SER A 246 18.91 1.09 23.65
C SER A 246 18.76 -0.11 22.71
N MET A 247 19.82 -0.88 22.49
CA MET A 247 19.77 -2.10 21.68
C MET A 247 18.92 -3.19 22.36
N ALA A 248 19.05 -3.38 23.67
CA ALA A 248 18.20 -4.30 24.42
C ALA A 248 16.72 -3.91 24.36
N TYR A 249 16.41 -2.61 24.41
CA TYR A 249 15.06 -2.09 24.24
C TYR A 249 14.49 -2.41 22.84
N VAL A 250 15.25 -2.10 21.78
CA VAL A 250 14.86 -2.37 20.40
C VAL A 250 14.69 -3.87 20.14
N GLN A 251 15.56 -4.70 20.70
CA GLN A 251 15.45 -6.15 20.57
C GLN A 251 14.17 -6.69 21.21
N GLY A 252 13.76 -6.14 22.36
CA GLY A 252 12.48 -6.47 22.99
C GLY A 252 11.30 -6.18 22.07
N MET A 253 11.26 -4.98 21.48
CA MET A 253 10.22 -4.61 20.51
C MET A 253 10.25 -5.49 19.25
N ALA A 254 11.44 -5.73 18.69
CA ALA A 254 11.61 -6.47 17.45
C ALA A 254 11.17 -7.93 17.58
N ILE A 255 11.53 -8.59 18.68
CA ILE A 255 11.06 -9.96 18.95
C ILE A 255 9.55 -9.96 19.12
N THR A 256 8.98 -9.01 19.86
CA THR A 256 7.53 -8.93 20.08
C THR A 256 6.75 -8.74 18.78
N TYR A 257 7.17 -7.83 17.90
CA TYR A 257 6.51 -7.62 16.60
C TYR A 257 6.67 -8.79 15.66
N SER A 258 7.83 -9.44 15.65
CA SER A 258 8.06 -10.61 14.80
C SER A 258 7.21 -11.80 15.24
N ILE A 259 7.10 -12.04 16.56
CA ILE A 259 6.24 -13.09 17.11
C ILE A 259 4.76 -12.77 16.85
N LEU A 260 4.31 -11.54 17.15
CA LEU A 260 2.93 -11.14 16.92
C LEU A 260 2.57 -11.24 15.44
N GLY A 261 3.42 -10.77 14.54
CA GLY A 261 3.17 -10.87 13.10
C GLY A 261 3.19 -12.31 12.59
N LEU A 262 4.01 -13.20 13.15
CA LEU A 262 3.95 -14.63 12.83
C LEU A 262 2.63 -15.27 13.30
N VAL A 263 2.18 -14.94 14.51
CA VAL A 263 0.88 -15.40 15.03
C VAL A 263 -0.25 -14.93 14.13
N VAL A 264 -0.26 -13.64 13.75
CA VAL A 264 -1.27 -13.07 12.86
C VAL A 264 -1.21 -13.69 11.46
N ALA A 265 -0.01 -13.88 10.89
CA ALA A 265 0.17 -14.53 9.59
C ALA A 265 -0.37 -15.96 9.58
N SER A 266 -0.13 -16.72 10.66
CA SER A 266 -0.63 -18.10 10.80
C SER A 266 -2.14 -18.18 11.07
N ALA A 267 -2.73 -17.16 11.70
CA ALA A 267 -4.15 -17.13 12.04
C ALA A 267 -5.05 -16.49 10.95
N GLY A 268 -4.45 -15.78 9.99
CA GLY A 268 -5.14 -15.14 8.87
C GLY A 268 -6.19 -14.09 9.30
N MET A 269 -7.27 -13.97 8.52
CA MET A 269 -8.32 -12.96 8.71
C MET A 269 -9.04 -13.02 10.06
N LYS A 270 -9.02 -14.16 10.76
CA LYS A 270 -9.66 -14.32 12.09
C LYS A 270 -9.08 -13.38 13.12
N TYR A 271 -7.77 -13.13 13.06
CA TYR A 271 -7.10 -12.23 14.01
C TYR A 271 -7.43 -10.76 13.72
N GLN A 272 -7.54 -10.41 12.44
CA GLN A 272 -7.92 -9.05 12.02
C GLN A 272 -9.37 -8.75 12.42
N ALA A 273 -10.29 -9.71 12.22
CA ALA A 273 -11.66 -9.61 12.70
C ALA A 273 -11.75 -9.49 14.24
N ALA A 274 -10.97 -10.27 14.98
CA ALA A 274 -10.95 -10.21 16.45
C ALA A 274 -10.44 -8.85 16.98
N LEU A 275 -9.41 -8.28 16.35
CA LEU A 275 -8.90 -6.95 16.72
C LEU A 275 -9.84 -5.79 16.35
N GLN A 276 -10.75 -6.02 15.40
CA GLN A 276 -11.77 -5.06 15.01
C GLN A 276 -13.07 -5.22 15.81
N HIS A 277 -13.14 -6.16 16.75
CA HIS A 277 -14.31 -6.32 17.60
C HIS A 277 -14.61 -5.01 18.37
N PRO A 278 -15.87 -4.54 18.42
CA PRO A 278 -16.24 -3.26 19.02
C PRO A 278 -15.71 -3.07 20.45
N ALA A 279 -15.72 -4.14 21.26
CA ALA A 279 -15.20 -4.09 22.63
C ALA A 279 -13.69 -3.80 22.69
N VAL A 280 -12.89 -4.36 21.78
CA VAL A 280 -11.42 -4.17 21.72
C VAL A 280 -11.12 -2.74 21.27
N LEU A 281 -11.82 -2.26 20.24
CA LEU A 281 -11.70 -0.90 19.75
C LEU A 281 -12.11 0.14 20.81
N VAL A 282 -13.20 -0.09 21.55
CA VAL A 282 -13.61 0.78 22.66
C VAL A 282 -12.57 0.77 23.78
N PHE A 283 -12.08 -0.40 24.17
CA PHE A 283 -11.02 -0.52 25.18
C PHE A 283 -9.77 0.27 24.78
N LEU A 284 -9.31 0.11 23.54
CA LEU A 284 -8.13 0.78 23.00
C LEU A 284 -8.35 2.30 22.87
N ALA A 285 -9.54 2.72 22.44
CA ALA A 285 -9.90 4.14 22.37
C ALA A 285 -9.90 4.79 23.76
N ILE A 286 -10.44 4.10 24.78
CA ILE A 286 -10.38 4.53 26.18
C ILE A 286 -8.93 4.59 26.66
N LEU A 287 -8.11 3.58 26.36
CA LEU A 287 -6.69 3.56 26.71
C LEU A 287 -5.94 4.77 26.13
N PHE A 288 -6.12 5.08 24.84
CA PHE A 288 -5.51 6.24 24.21
C PHE A 288 -6.03 7.57 24.76
N PHE A 289 -7.33 7.65 25.05
CA PHE A 289 -7.93 8.83 25.68
C PHE A 289 -7.34 9.08 27.08
N VAL A 290 -7.26 8.02 27.91
CA VAL A 290 -6.63 8.04 29.24
C VAL A 290 -5.16 8.47 29.12
N LEU A 291 -4.38 7.87 28.21
CA LEU A 291 -2.98 8.23 27.99
C LEU A 291 -2.81 9.70 27.56
N SER A 292 -3.73 10.22 26.74
CA SER A 292 -3.72 11.64 26.36
C SER A 292 -3.94 12.57 27.56
N LEU A 293 -4.83 12.21 28.49
CA LEU A 293 -5.05 13.00 29.70
C LEU A 293 -3.78 13.08 30.56
N SER A 294 -2.98 12.01 30.59
CA SER A 294 -1.66 12.03 31.25
C SER A 294 -0.68 12.97 30.54
N MET A 295 -0.71 13.04 29.20
CA MET A 295 0.11 14.00 28.44
C MET A 295 -0.30 15.46 28.68
N PHE A 296 -1.58 15.74 28.91
CA PHE A 296 -2.02 17.08 29.34
C PHE A 296 -1.61 17.43 30.78
N GLY A 297 -1.08 16.48 31.55
CA GLY A 297 -0.64 16.69 32.92
C GLY A 297 -1.79 16.74 33.93
N LEU A 298 -2.98 16.25 33.57
CA LEU A 298 -4.11 16.13 34.52
C LEU A 298 -3.80 15.16 35.65
N TYR A 299 -3.02 14.13 35.37
CA TYR A 299 -2.45 13.23 36.37
C TYR A 299 -1.14 12.63 35.84
N ASP A 300 -0.15 12.50 36.73
CA ASP A 300 1.02 11.69 36.47
C ASP A 300 0.66 10.23 36.82
N LEU A 301 0.92 9.28 35.92
CA LEU A 301 0.90 7.84 36.25
C LEU A 301 2.08 7.53 37.19
N LYS A 302 1.98 7.98 38.44
CA LYS A 302 2.87 7.59 39.52
C LYS A 302 2.32 6.28 40.08
N LEU A 303 3.08 5.21 39.93
CA LEU A 303 2.81 3.96 40.63
C LEU A 303 2.64 4.24 42.14
N PRO A 304 1.73 3.54 42.84
CA PRO A 304 1.56 3.70 44.29
C PRO A 304 2.92 3.65 45.00
N SER A 305 3.13 4.50 46.01
CA SER A 305 4.42 4.62 46.70
C SER A 305 4.95 3.29 47.21
N SER A 306 4.06 2.37 47.62
CA SER A 306 4.42 1.01 48.03
C SER A 306 5.02 0.17 46.90
N TRP A 307 4.51 0.28 45.66
CA TRP A 307 5.06 -0.39 44.49
C TRP A 307 6.34 0.30 44.01
N GLN A 308 6.39 1.64 44.07
CA GLN A 308 7.61 2.39 43.76
C GLN A 308 8.73 2.07 44.74
N GLU A 309 8.47 1.95 46.04
CA GLU A 309 9.46 1.59 47.05
C GLU A 309 9.91 0.13 46.92
N LYS A 310 9.00 -0.79 46.59
CA LYS A 310 9.34 -2.20 46.35
C LYS A 310 10.14 -2.37 45.07
N MET A 311 9.80 -1.65 44.00
CA MET A 311 10.59 -1.62 42.76
C MET A 311 11.91 -0.87 42.94
N ASN A 312 11.93 0.24 43.67
CA ASN A 312 13.17 0.98 43.95
C ASN A 312 14.09 0.20 44.87
N SER A 313 13.60 -0.56 45.85
CA SER A 313 14.47 -1.41 46.68
C SER A 313 15.05 -2.57 45.87
N ILE A 314 14.27 -3.19 44.99
CA ILE A 314 14.77 -4.18 44.01
C ILE A 314 15.75 -3.54 43.01
N SER A 315 15.49 -2.31 42.57
CA SER A 315 16.32 -1.56 41.62
C SER A 315 17.58 -0.98 42.26
N ASN A 316 17.58 -0.68 43.56
CA ASN A 316 18.72 -0.11 44.30
C ASN A 316 19.69 -1.21 44.76
N ASN A 317 19.20 -2.44 44.93
CA ASN A 317 20.05 -3.64 45.10
C ASN A 317 20.64 -4.15 43.78
N GLN A 318 20.17 -3.67 42.63
CA GLN A 318 20.77 -3.95 41.33
C GLN A 318 21.71 -2.81 40.92
N LYS A 319 23.01 -2.95 41.20
CA LYS A 319 24.05 -2.03 40.72
C LYS A 319 24.10 -2.04 39.18
N GLY A 320 23.38 -1.11 38.56
CA GLY A 320 23.53 -0.71 37.16
C GLY A 320 22.46 -1.24 36.22
N GLY A 321 21.61 -0.34 35.73
CA GLY A 321 20.65 -0.49 34.62
C GLY A 321 20.59 -1.87 33.98
N ASN A 322 19.74 -2.74 34.52
CA ASN A 322 19.65 -4.13 34.11
C ASN A 322 19.07 -4.22 32.69
N LEU A 323 19.86 -4.75 31.76
CA LEU A 323 19.47 -5.02 30.37
C LEU A 323 18.10 -5.73 30.29
N VAL A 324 17.82 -6.61 31.24
CA VAL A 324 16.57 -7.38 31.33
C VAL A 324 15.35 -6.48 31.57
N GLY A 325 15.47 -5.46 32.43
CA GLY A 325 14.38 -4.54 32.71
C GLY A 325 14.06 -3.64 31.52
N VAL A 326 15.10 -3.21 30.79
CA VAL A 326 14.95 -2.41 29.56
C VAL A 326 14.39 -3.24 28.41
N PHE A 327 14.81 -4.50 28.28
CA PHE A 327 14.25 -5.46 27.34
C PHE A 327 12.75 -5.71 27.59
N LEU A 328 12.36 -5.98 28.83
CA LEU A 328 10.94 -6.18 29.20
C LEU A 328 10.08 -4.94 28.96
N MET A 329 10.63 -3.74 29.23
CA MET A 329 9.95 -2.50 28.85
C MET A 329 9.78 -2.36 27.34
N GLY A 330 10.76 -2.82 26.55
CA GLY A 330 10.64 -2.95 25.09
C GLY A 330 9.50 -3.86 24.67
N VAL A 331 9.36 -5.04 25.30
CA VAL A 331 8.26 -5.98 25.01
C VAL A 331 6.89 -5.36 25.27
N ILE A 332 6.70 -4.72 26.44
CA ILE A 332 5.43 -4.05 26.80
C ILE A 332 5.14 -2.90 25.84
N SER A 333 6.17 -2.11 25.49
CA SER A 333 6.09 -1.01 24.54
C SER A 333 5.63 -1.47 23.16
N GLY A 334 6.22 -2.56 22.65
CA GLY A 334 5.84 -3.18 21.39
C GLY A 334 4.37 -3.58 21.40
N LEU A 335 3.92 -4.29 22.44
CA LEU A 335 2.51 -4.69 22.59
C LEU A 335 1.56 -3.49 22.50
N VAL A 336 1.84 -2.41 23.21
CA VAL A 336 1.00 -1.20 23.23
C VAL A 336 1.01 -0.45 21.90
N ALA A 337 2.14 -0.45 21.17
CA ALA A 337 2.26 0.24 19.89
C ALA A 337 1.76 -0.58 18.68
N SER A 338 1.46 -1.88 18.87
CA SER A 338 0.95 -2.77 17.80
C SER A 338 -0.27 -2.21 17.06
N PRO A 339 -1.30 -1.65 17.74
CA PRO A 339 -2.49 -1.16 17.04
C PRO A 339 -2.21 0.01 16.09
N CYS A 340 -1.13 0.77 16.32
CA CYS A 340 -0.75 1.90 15.47
C CYS A 340 0.08 1.48 14.25
N THR A 341 0.63 0.27 14.25
CA THR A 341 1.46 -0.26 13.17
C THR A 341 0.72 -1.26 12.28
N THR A 342 -0.57 -1.51 12.56
CA THR A 342 -1.39 -2.50 11.84
C THR A 342 -1.41 -2.29 10.33
N ALA A 343 -1.59 -1.06 9.83
CA ALA A 343 -1.71 -0.83 8.38
C ALA A 343 -0.45 -1.23 7.57
N PRO A 344 0.76 -0.79 7.95
CA PRO A 344 2.00 -1.29 7.34
C PRO A 344 2.23 -2.79 7.55
N LEU A 345 1.85 -3.31 8.72
CA LEU A 345 1.97 -4.74 9.02
C LEU A 345 1.05 -5.58 8.13
N SER A 346 -0.16 -5.13 7.80
CA SER A 346 -1.09 -5.85 6.92
C SER A 346 -0.49 -6.13 5.54
N GLY A 347 0.22 -5.17 4.94
CA GLY A 347 0.93 -5.40 3.68
C GLY A 347 2.06 -6.43 3.80
N ALA A 348 2.82 -6.38 4.91
CA ALA A 348 3.84 -7.38 5.21
C ALA A 348 3.24 -8.78 5.38
N LEU A 349 2.11 -8.88 6.08
CA LEU A 349 1.42 -10.14 6.35
C LEU A 349 0.87 -10.77 5.06
N VAL A 350 0.36 -9.96 4.13
CA VAL A 350 -0.10 -10.44 2.80
C VAL A 350 1.06 -11.02 2.00
N TYR A 351 2.23 -10.35 1.98
CA TYR A 351 3.43 -10.90 1.35
C TYR A 351 3.85 -12.25 1.95
N VAL A 352 3.83 -12.37 3.29
CA VAL A 352 4.15 -13.64 3.98
C VAL A 352 3.13 -14.74 3.67
N ALA A 353 1.85 -14.39 3.60
CA ALA A 353 0.79 -15.32 3.24
C ALA A 353 0.94 -15.84 1.79
N GLN A 354 1.36 -14.98 0.86
CA GLN A 354 1.58 -15.36 -0.54
C GLN A 354 2.86 -16.20 -0.73
N THR A 355 3.94 -15.86 -0.03
CA THR A 355 5.22 -16.58 -0.13
C THR A 355 5.24 -17.90 0.63
N GLY A 356 4.42 -18.04 1.68
CA GLY A 356 4.32 -19.25 2.49
C GLY A 356 5.55 -19.54 3.38
N ASP A 357 6.58 -18.70 3.35
CA ASP A 357 7.81 -18.85 4.14
C ASP A 357 7.73 -18.04 5.44
N LEU A 358 7.43 -18.74 6.54
CA LEU A 358 7.33 -18.18 7.88
C LEU A 358 8.65 -17.55 8.37
N VAL A 359 9.81 -18.05 7.92
CA VAL A 359 11.13 -17.55 8.35
C VAL A 359 11.42 -16.21 7.66
N GLN A 360 11.10 -16.09 6.38
CA GLN A 360 11.21 -14.82 5.67
C GLN A 360 10.28 -13.76 6.25
N GLY A 361 9.05 -14.14 6.60
CA GLY A 361 8.12 -13.25 7.28
C GLY A 361 8.63 -12.77 8.64
N PHE A 362 9.19 -13.68 9.45
CA PHE A 362 9.82 -13.32 10.70
C PHE A 362 10.98 -12.34 10.50
N LEU A 363 11.88 -12.61 9.54
CA LEU A 363 13.02 -11.75 9.24
C LEU A 363 12.59 -10.37 8.72
N ALA A 364 11.60 -10.30 7.84
CA ALA A 364 11.08 -9.04 7.32
C ALA A 364 10.49 -8.16 8.44
N LEU A 365 9.66 -8.75 9.31
CA LEU A 365 9.07 -8.06 10.46
C LEU A 365 10.12 -7.64 11.50
N TYR A 366 11.13 -8.49 11.71
CA TYR A 366 12.24 -8.19 12.60
C TYR A 366 13.05 -6.99 12.09
N VAL A 367 13.38 -6.99 10.79
CA VAL A 367 14.14 -5.92 10.14
C VAL A 367 13.34 -4.62 10.07
N LEU A 368 12.02 -4.70 9.83
CA LEU A 368 11.09 -3.56 9.95
C LEU A 368 11.15 -2.93 11.35
N SER A 369 11.08 -3.74 12.41
CA SER A 369 11.16 -3.25 13.79
C SER A 369 12.54 -2.70 14.15
N MET A 370 13.60 -3.33 13.65
CA MET A 370 14.97 -2.80 13.75
C MET A 370 15.09 -1.43 13.09
N GLY A 371 14.48 -1.23 11.91
CA GLY A 371 14.41 0.08 11.24
C GLY A 371 13.70 1.14 12.09
N MET A 372 12.60 0.79 12.75
CA MET A 372 11.92 1.67 13.71
C MET A 372 12.80 2.02 14.92
N GLY A 373 13.67 1.10 15.33
CA GLY A 373 14.61 1.26 16.44
C GLY A 373 15.82 2.15 16.13
N VAL A 374 16.18 2.34 14.85
CA VAL A 374 17.38 3.10 14.47
C VAL A 374 17.36 4.55 14.99
N PRO A 375 16.28 5.34 14.80
CA PRO A 375 16.25 6.69 15.35
C PRO A 375 16.32 6.73 16.88
N LEU A 376 15.76 5.72 17.56
CA LEU A 376 15.87 5.55 19.02
C LEU A 376 17.30 5.23 19.45
N LEU A 377 18.02 4.37 18.71
CA LEU A 377 19.43 4.07 18.94
C LEU A 377 20.30 5.32 18.78
N ILE A 378 20.08 6.11 17.72
CA ILE A 378 20.81 7.36 17.48
C ILE A 378 20.60 8.34 18.64
N ILE A 379 19.36 8.53 19.06
CA ILE A 379 19.03 9.44 20.16
C ILE A 379 19.56 8.93 21.50
N GLY A 380 19.42 7.62 21.79
CA GLY A 380 19.93 7.00 23.01
C GLY A 380 21.46 7.05 23.12
N THR A 381 22.18 6.73 22.03
CA THR A 381 23.65 6.78 21.98
C THR A 381 24.20 8.19 22.09
N SER A 382 23.45 9.20 21.64
CA SER A 382 23.83 10.60 21.81
C SER A 382 23.86 11.05 23.28
N GLY A 383 23.40 10.22 24.22
CA GLY A 383 23.51 10.46 25.66
C GLY A 383 22.80 11.73 26.13
N GLY A 384 21.77 12.15 25.39
CA GLY A 384 21.07 13.41 25.65
C GLY A 384 21.80 14.67 25.18
N LYS A 385 22.94 14.59 24.47
CA LYS A 385 23.58 15.78 23.86
C LYS A 385 22.71 16.41 22.76
N LEU A 386 21.98 15.58 22.01
CA LEU A 386 21.11 16.06 20.93
C LEU A 386 19.76 16.58 21.44
N LEU A 387 19.35 16.14 22.63
CA LEU A 387 18.06 16.51 23.22
C LEU A 387 18.23 17.72 24.16
N PRO A 388 17.53 18.84 23.92
CA PRO A 388 17.55 19.97 24.85
C PRO A 388 17.01 19.53 26.21
N ARG A 389 17.54 20.11 27.30
CA ARG A 389 17.05 19.84 28.66
C ARG A 389 15.52 20.00 28.70
N ALA A 390 14.86 19.08 29.40
CA ALA A 390 13.41 19.14 29.61
C ALA A 390 13.04 20.54 30.15
N GLY A 391 12.17 21.24 29.42
CA GLY A 391 11.78 22.62 29.70
C GLY A 391 10.47 22.95 28.99
N ALA A 392 10.18 24.24 28.74
CA ALA A 392 8.90 24.67 28.14
C ALA A 392 8.57 24.00 26.79
N TRP A 393 9.59 23.60 26.01
CA TRP A 393 9.40 22.87 24.75
C TRP A 393 8.77 21.48 24.95
N MET A 394 9.10 20.79 26.04
CA MET A 394 8.53 19.48 26.36
C MET A 394 7.03 19.57 26.63
N ASN A 395 6.56 20.65 27.27
CA ASN A 395 5.14 20.86 27.50
C ASN A 395 4.38 21.06 26.19
N ILE A 396 4.97 21.79 25.22
CA ILE A 396 4.37 21.98 23.89
C ILE A 396 4.24 20.63 23.17
N ILE A 397 5.29 19.81 23.19
CA ILE A 397 5.26 18.46 22.60
C ILE A 397 4.17 17.62 23.25
N LYS A 398 4.17 17.51 24.58
CA LYS A 398 3.17 16.75 25.33
C LYS A 398 1.75 17.15 24.95
N THR A 399 1.48 18.45 24.85
CA THR A 399 0.14 18.91 24.47
C THR A 399 -0.19 18.59 23.01
N VAL A 400 0.73 18.79 22.06
CA VAL A 400 0.52 18.45 20.64
C VAL A 400 0.25 16.95 20.47
N PHE A 401 1.06 16.09 21.10
CA PHE A 401 0.85 14.64 21.06
C PHE A 401 -0.40 14.20 21.82
N GLY A 402 -0.81 14.88 22.90
CA GLY A 402 -2.09 14.62 23.56
C GLY A 402 -3.27 14.83 22.61
N PHE A 403 -3.33 15.97 21.92
CA PHE A 403 -4.38 16.20 20.91
C PHE A 403 -4.34 15.15 19.79
N LEU A 404 -3.15 14.75 19.35
CA LEU A 404 -2.99 13.71 18.34
C LEU A 404 -3.52 12.35 18.83
N LEU A 405 -3.20 11.93 20.06
CA LEU A 405 -3.71 10.68 20.65
C LEU A 405 -5.25 10.69 20.78
N ILE A 406 -5.86 11.85 21.07
CA ILE A 406 -7.32 11.98 21.04
C ILE A 406 -7.86 11.83 19.62
N ALA A 407 -7.21 12.41 18.60
CA ALA A 407 -7.63 12.23 17.21
C ALA A 407 -7.61 10.75 16.81
N VAL A 408 -6.56 10.01 17.18
CA VAL A 408 -6.49 8.54 16.95
C VAL A 408 -7.61 7.80 17.68
N SER A 409 -7.90 8.18 18.92
CA SER A 409 -9.03 7.62 19.70
C SER A 409 -10.38 7.88 19.00
N ILE A 410 -10.62 9.11 18.51
CA ILE A 410 -11.83 9.47 17.76
C ILE A 410 -11.93 8.66 16.46
N VAL A 411 -10.82 8.47 15.73
CA VAL A 411 -10.79 7.63 14.52
C VAL A 411 -11.16 6.18 14.85
N MET A 412 -10.66 5.62 15.94
CA MET A 412 -11.00 4.25 16.35
C MET A 412 -12.49 4.12 16.74
N LEU A 413 -13.04 5.10 17.46
CA LEU A 413 -14.47 5.18 17.79
C LEU A 413 -15.35 5.39 16.56
N GLY A 414 -14.88 6.18 15.58
CA GLY A 414 -15.56 6.44 14.32
C GLY A 414 -15.75 5.21 13.45
N ARG A 415 -14.96 4.14 13.67
CA ARG A 415 -15.19 2.84 13.01
C ARG A 415 -16.42 2.10 13.53
N ILE A 416 -16.88 2.40 14.74
CA ILE A 416 -18.07 1.78 15.34
C ILE A 416 -19.29 2.69 15.16
N TRP A 417 -19.10 3.99 15.38
CA TRP A 417 -20.17 5.00 15.30
C TRP A 417 -19.92 5.90 14.09
N THR A 418 -20.41 5.47 12.92
CA THR A 418 -20.41 6.27 11.70
C THR A 418 -21.56 7.29 11.73
N GLY A 419 -21.36 8.46 11.10
CA GLY A 419 -22.34 9.56 11.05
C GLY A 419 -22.12 10.64 12.11
N VAL A 420 -23.23 11.19 12.62
CA VAL A 420 -23.27 12.44 13.40
C VAL A 420 -22.37 12.42 14.63
N VAL A 421 -22.25 11.27 15.31
CA VAL A 421 -21.45 11.21 16.54
C VAL A 421 -19.96 11.39 16.23
N SER A 422 -19.49 10.83 15.12
CA SER A 422 -18.11 11.04 14.65
C SER A 422 -17.86 12.50 14.30
N ASP A 423 -18.80 13.13 13.58
CA ASP A 423 -18.69 14.54 13.20
C ASP A 423 -18.68 15.47 14.42
N VAL A 424 -19.52 15.19 15.41
CA VAL A 424 -19.56 15.94 16.68
C VAL A 424 -18.24 15.76 17.43
N LEU A 425 -17.71 14.54 17.54
CA LEU A 425 -16.42 14.29 18.18
C LEU A 425 -15.27 15.05 17.51
N TRP A 426 -15.21 15.05 16.18
CA TRP A 426 -14.21 15.83 15.41
C TRP A 426 -14.37 17.34 15.61
N SER A 427 -15.61 17.84 15.67
CA SER A 427 -15.86 19.25 15.93
C SER A 427 -15.41 19.67 17.34
N LEU A 428 -15.70 18.84 18.36
CA LEU A 428 -15.27 19.07 19.75
C LEU A 428 -13.74 19.08 19.85
N TRP A 429 -13.09 18.14 19.17
CA TRP A 429 -11.63 18.09 19.09
C TRP A 429 -11.05 19.35 18.44
N GLY A 430 -11.59 19.76 17.28
CA GLY A 430 -11.15 20.95 16.56
C GLY A 430 -11.32 22.25 17.35
N ILE A 431 -12.45 22.39 18.06
CA ILE A 431 -12.73 23.52 18.97
C ILE A 431 -11.73 23.53 20.13
N SER A 432 -11.51 22.38 20.78
CA SER A 432 -10.58 22.26 21.92
C SER A 432 -9.14 22.57 21.51
N PHE A 433 -8.70 22.04 20.37
CA PHE A 433 -7.36 22.30 19.82
C PHE A 433 -7.17 23.78 19.47
N THR A 434 -8.13 24.37 18.73
CA THR A 434 -8.06 25.79 18.34
C THR A 434 -8.14 26.71 19.55
N GLY A 435 -8.97 26.37 20.56
CA GLY A 435 -9.04 27.08 21.84
C GLY A 435 -7.71 27.08 22.58
N TYR A 436 -7.01 25.93 22.63
CA TYR A 436 -5.67 25.84 23.20
C TYR A 436 -4.65 26.69 22.43
N LEU A 437 -4.67 26.65 21.09
CA LEU A 437 -3.78 27.49 20.27
C LEU A 437 -4.06 28.99 20.47
N MET A 438 -5.32 29.37 20.65
CA MET A 438 -5.72 30.74 20.92
C MET A 438 -5.22 31.21 22.29
N HIS A 439 -5.27 30.35 23.32
CA HIS A 439 -4.69 30.61 24.63
C HIS A 439 -3.16 30.79 24.56
N GLN A 440 -2.45 29.90 23.86
CA GLN A 440 -1.01 30.02 23.60
C GLN A 440 -0.65 31.31 22.84
N ASN A 441 -1.47 31.71 21.86
CA ASN A 441 -1.23 32.92 21.08
C ASN A 441 -1.41 34.20 21.93
N LYS A 442 -2.27 34.20 22.95
CA LYS A 442 -2.41 35.33 23.90
C LYS A 442 -1.16 35.57 24.75
N LEU A 443 -0.37 34.53 25.00
CA LEU A 443 0.88 34.62 25.78
C LEU A 443 2.05 35.20 24.96
N SER A 444 1.88 35.42 23.65
CA SER A 444 2.87 36.04 22.79
C SER A 444 2.78 37.58 22.84
N ALA A 445 3.91 38.26 22.64
CA ALA A 445 3.98 39.73 22.68
C ALA A 445 3.16 40.37 21.55
N PHE A 446 2.42 41.43 21.91
CA PHE A 446 1.53 42.19 21.01
C PHE A 446 2.26 42.66 19.75
N ASN A 447 1.93 42.05 18.61
CA ASN A 447 2.53 42.32 17.30
C ASN A 447 1.51 42.11 16.18
N TRP A 448 1.70 42.76 15.02
CA TRP A 448 0.85 42.56 13.82
C TRP A 448 0.69 41.08 13.43
N LYS A 449 1.76 40.28 13.56
CA LYS A 449 1.75 38.83 13.30
C LYS A 449 0.86 38.06 14.27
N GLN A 450 0.70 38.55 15.51
CA GLN A 450 -0.20 37.95 16.50
C GLN A 450 -1.65 38.25 16.14
N THR A 451 -1.96 39.46 15.68
CA THR A 451 -3.30 39.86 15.22
C THR A 451 -3.75 39.05 14.01
N VAL A 452 -2.87 38.86 13.03
CA VAL A 452 -3.15 38.00 11.87
C VAL A 452 -3.38 36.54 12.31
N ARG A 453 -2.54 36.00 13.20
CA ARG A 453 -2.74 34.65 13.76
C ARG A 453 -4.05 34.53 14.55
N SER A 454 -4.43 35.53 15.34
CA SER A 454 -5.66 35.48 16.13
C SER A 454 -6.89 35.50 15.24
N VAL A 455 -6.91 36.32 14.18
CA VAL A 455 -8.01 36.34 13.20
C VAL A 455 -8.15 34.99 12.51
N LEU A 456 -7.04 34.39 12.07
CA LEU A 456 -7.05 33.09 11.41
C LEU A 456 -7.53 31.96 12.36
N LEU A 457 -7.07 31.98 13.62
CA LEU A 457 -7.54 31.03 14.64
C LEU A 457 -9.03 31.21 14.96
N THR A 458 -9.55 32.45 15.01
CA THR A 458 -10.99 32.67 15.20
C THR A 458 -11.81 32.18 14.02
N LEU A 459 -11.36 32.39 12.78
CA LEU A 459 -12.01 31.85 11.59
C LEU A 459 -12.03 30.30 11.61
N THR A 460 -10.93 29.68 12.04
CA THR A 460 -10.83 28.21 12.17
C THR A 460 -11.76 27.66 13.25
N LEU A 461 -11.90 28.40 14.37
CA LEU A 461 -12.84 28.04 15.45
C LEU A 461 -14.29 28.14 14.98
N LEU A 462 -14.63 29.21 14.25
CA LEU A 462 -15.95 29.38 13.62
C LEU A 462 -16.24 28.28 12.60
N ALA A 463 -15.28 27.91 11.75
CA ALA A 463 -15.43 26.82 10.79
C ALA A 463 -15.64 25.46 11.48
N SER A 464 -14.86 25.16 12.53
CA SER A 464 -15.00 23.92 13.31
C SER A 464 -16.36 23.84 14.02
N PHE A 465 -16.83 24.95 14.57
CA PHE A 465 -18.15 25.04 15.18
C PHE A 465 -19.27 24.91 14.13
N SER A 466 -19.13 25.56 12.98
CA SER A 466 -20.08 25.46 11.86
C SER A 466 -20.20 24.03 11.34
N TYR A 467 -19.09 23.29 11.23
CA TYR A 467 -19.09 21.89 10.83
C TYR A 467 -19.91 21.01 11.78
N GLY A 468 -19.63 21.11 13.09
CA GLY A 468 -20.38 20.37 14.10
C GLY A 468 -21.86 20.76 14.15
N PHE A 469 -22.16 22.06 14.03
CA PHE A 469 -23.52 22.57 14.01
C PHE A 469 -24.30 22.06 12.78
N GLN A 470 -23.67 22.04 11.60
CA GLN A 470 -24.28 21.54 10.37
C GLN A 470 -24.54 20.02 10.44
N ALA A 471 -23.63 19.24 11.01
CA ALA A 471 -23.83 17.80 11.22
C ALA A 471 -25.03 17.51 12.14
N VAL A 472 -25.15 18.25 13.25
CA VAL A 472 -26.27 18.10 14.19
C VAL A 472 -27.59 18.57 13.56
N MET A 473 -27.62 19.73 12.94
CA MET A 473 -28.83 20.28 12.30
C MET A 473 -29.29 19.42 11.12
N GLY A 474 -28.34 18.85 10.36
CA GLY A 474 -28.64 17.91 9.29
C GLY A 474 -29.35 16.64 9.79
N HIS A 475 -28.94 16.10 10.94
CA HIS A 475 -29.60 14.95 11.56
C HIS A 475 -31.02 15.25 12.05
N PHE A 476 -31.26 16.47 12.55
CA PHE A 476 -32.59 16.91 12.95
C PHE A 476 -33.47 17.39 11.78
N GLY A 477 -33.02 17.21 10.53
CA GLY A 477 -33.79 17.52 9.32
C GLY A 477 -33.78 19.00 8.92
N PHE A 478 -32.94 19.83 9.53
CA PHE A 478 -32.77 21.26 9.19
C PHE A 478 -31.64 21.46 8.16
N THR A 479 -31.69 20.73 7.04
CA THR A 479 -30.75 20.92 5.95
C THR A 479 -31.15 22.12 5.10
N HIS A 480 -30.23 23.09 4.92
CA HIS A 480 -30.35 24.09 3.86
C HIS A 480 -30.09 23.39 2.52
N SER A 481 -31.14 22.85 1.90
CA SER A 481 -31.04 22.28 0.55
C SER A 481 -30.94 23.40 -0.49
N PRO A 482 -29.89 23.47 -1.32
CA PRO A 482 -30.05 24.09 -2.63
C PRO A 482 -30.96 23.15 -3.43
N VAL A 483 -32.12 23.66 -3.85
CA VAL A 483 -33.09 23.11 -4.83
C VAL A 483 -33.26 21.58 -4.82
N ALA A 484 -34.43 21.15 -4.33
CA ALA A 484 -34.93 19.79 -4.40
C ALA A 484 -34.75 19.17 -5.79
N THR A 485 -33.80 18.23 -5.88
CA THR A 485 -33.90 17.13 -6.83
C THR A 485 -34.50 15.99 -6.03
N THR A 486 -35.64 15.48 -6.49
CA THR A 486 -36.38 14.36 -5.91
C THR A 486 -35.46 13.21 -5.50
N THR A 487 -35.26 13.04 -4.20
CA THR A 487 -34.67 11.84 -3.59
C THR A 487 -35.64 10.68 -3.78
N THR A 488 -35.57 10.07 -4.96
CA THR A 488 -35.76 8.63 -5.06
C THR A 488 -34.65 8.00 -4.24
N ALA A 489 -34.99 7.02 -3.39
CA ALA A 489 -34.02 6.27 -2.60
C ALA A 489 -32.73 6.03 -3.39
N GLU A 490 -31.62 6.53 -2.85
CA GLU A 490 -30.27 6.26 -3.32
C GLU A 490 -30.02 4.76 -3.10
N GLN A 491 -30.53 3.93 -4.02
CA GLN A 491 -30.08 2.56 -4.16
C GLN A 491 -28.61 2.65 -4.54
N ALA A 492 -27.74 2.11 -3.69
CA ALA A 492 -26.41 1.71 -4.07
C ALA A 492 -26.50 1.07 -5.47
N HIS A 493 -25.89 1.72 -6.45
CA HIS A 493 -26.11 1.45 -7.88
C HIS A 493 -26.04 -0.06 -8.18
N GLY A 494 -27.19 -0.68 -8.45
CA GLY A 494 -27.31 -2.07 -8.92
C GLY A 494 -26.84 -3.20 -8.00
N PHE A 495 -26.21 -2.93 -6.84
CA PHE A 495 -25.67 -3.98 -5.97
C PHE A 495 -26.76 -4.69 -5.17
N LYS A 496 -26.92 -5.98 -5.42
CA LYS A 496 -27.79 -6.85 -4.63
C LYS A 496 -27.03 -7.39 -3.42
N ARG A 497 -27.52 -7.09 -2.22
CA ARG A 497 -26.93 -7.59 -0.98
C ARG A 497 -27.16 -9.09 -0.83
N ILE A 498 -26.10 -9.82 -0.53
CA ILE A 498 -26.12 -11.25 -0.20
C ILE A 498 -25.42 -11.47 1.14
N LYS A 499 -25.70 -12.59 1.81
CA LYS A 499 -25.05 -12.92 3.08
C LYS A 499 -24.37 -14.28 3.09
N SER A 500 -25.07 -15.34 2.69
CA SER A 500 -24.53 -16.70 2.76
C SER A 500 -23.90 -17.16 1.45
N ILE A 501 -23.13 -18.25 1.54
CA ILE A 501 -22.63 -18.98 0.38
C ILE A 501 -23.82 -19.49 -0.48
N GLU A 502 -24.91 -19.92 0.17
CA GLU A 502 -26.11 -20.40 -0.50
C GLU A 502 -26.82 -19.27 -1.27
N ASP A 503 -26.82 -18.05 -0.71
CA ASP A 503 -27.31 -16.87 -1.43
C ASP A 503 -26.44 -16.59 -2.65
N LEU A 504 -25.11 -16.63 -2.51
CA LEU A 504 -24.18 -16.43 -3.62
C LEU A 504 -24.40 -17.45 -4.73
N ASP A 505 -24.42 -18.75 -4.38
CA ASP A 505 -24.57 -19.84 -5.34
C ASP A 505 -25.93 -19.73 -6.08
N ARG A 506 -27.00 -19.29 -5.39
CA ARG A 506 -28.31 -19.01 -5.99
C ARG A 506 -28.28 -17.85 -6.98
N GLU A 507 -27.62 -16.75 -6.64
CA GLU A 507 -27.53 -15.58 -7.52
C GLU A 507 -26.61 -15.84 -8.72
N ILE A 508 -25.52 -16.60 -8.54
CA ILE A 508 -24.68 -17.06 -9.64
C ILE A 508 -25.50 -17.93 -10.60
N ALA A 509 -26.25 -18.91 -10.09
CA ALA A 509 -27.11 -19.76 -10.93
C ALA A 509 -28.16 -18.93 -11.72
N ALA A 510 -28.74 -17.90 -11.10
CA ALA A 510 -29.67 -17.00 -11.76
C ALA A 510 -29.00 -16.14 -12.84
N ALA A 511 -27.77 -15.65 -12.59
CA ALA A 511 -26.99 -14.88 -13.55
C ALA A 511 -26.53 -15.73 -14.73
N THR A 512 -26.09 -16.97 -14.47
CA THR A 512 -25.73 -17.96 -15.51
C THR A 512 -26.93 -18.30 -16.39
N ALA A 513 -28.13 -18.46 -15.81
CA ALA A 513 -29.35 -18.65 -16.60
C ALA A 513 -29.70 -17.43 -17.48
N ALA A 514 -29.28 -16.24 -17.06
CA ALA A 514 -29.45 -14.99 -17.81
C ALA A 514 -28.28 -14.70 -18.77
N GLY A 515 -27.24 -15.55 -18.81
CA GLY A 515 -26.03 -15.34 -19.62
C GLY A 515 -25.27 -14.07 -19.23
N LYS A 516 -25.22 -13.73 -17.94
CA LYS A 516 -24.50 -12.54 -17.45
C LYS A 516 -23.38 -12.91 -16.49
N PRO A 517 -22.22 -12.26 -16.56
CA PRO A 517 -21.18 -12.42 -15.56
C PRO A 517 -21.61 -11.82 -14.21
N VAL A 518 -20.95 -12.24 -13.13
CA VAL A 518 -21.21 -11.77 -11.76
C VAL A 518 -19.96 -11.13 -11.18
N MET A 519 -20.12 -10.00 -10.52
CA MET A 519 -19.09 -9.39 -9.69
C MET A 519 -19.58 -9.35 -8.25
N LEU A 520 -18.86 -10.01 -7.36
CA LEU A 520 -19.10 -9.99 -5.92
C LEU A 520 -18.13 -9.05 -5.23
N ASP A 521 -18.66 -8.01 -4.60
CA ASP A 521 -17.93 -7.11 -3.71
C ASP A 521 -18.02 -7.58 -2.25
N LEU A 522 -16.88 -8.03 -1.70
CA LEU A 522 -16.73 -8.32 -0.28
C LEU A 522 -16.35 -7.02 0.45
N TYR A 523 -17.31 -6.50 1.20
CA TYR A 523 -17.29 -5.15 1.74
C TYR A 523 -17.39 -5.15 3.28
N ALA A 524 -16.84 -4.12 3.94
CA ALA A 524 -17.14 -3.81 5.34
C ALA A 524 -17.13 -2.30 5.64
N ASP A 525 -17.92 -1.85 6.62
CA ASP A 525 -18.02 -0.43 7.00
C ASP A 525 -16.71 0.15 7.55
N TRP A 526 -15.89 -0.68 8.19
CA TRP A 526 -14.59 -0.28 8.73
C TRP A 526 -13.47 -0.27 7.68
N CYS A 527 -13.76 -0.70 6.45
CA CYS A 527 -12.78 -0.82 5.37
C CYS A 527 -12.69 0.47 4.55
N VAL A 528 -11.59 1.20 4.72
CA VAL A 528 -11.37 2.50 4.03
C VAL A 528 -11.29 2.33 2.52
N ALA A 529 -10.54 1.34 2.03
CA ALA A 529 -10.43 1.07 0.60
C ALA A 529 -11.78 0.67 -0.04
N CYS A 530 -12.68 0.04 0.72
CA CYS A 530 -14.04 -0.27 0.27
C CYS A 530 -14.84 1.03 0.05
N LYS A 531 -14.72 1.98 0.98
CA LYS A 531 -15.33 3.32 0.85
C LYS A 531 -14.73 4.13 -0.29
N GLU A 532 -13.43 3.98 -0.57
CA GLU A 532 -12.79 4.61 -1.71
C GLU A 532 -13.35 4.07 -3.04
N PHE A 533 -13.60 2.77 -3.17
CA PHE A 533 -14.32 2.22 -4.33
C PHE A 533 -15.71 2.82 -4.50
N GLU A 534 -16.52 2.83 -3.44
CA GLU A 534 -17.89 3.38 -3.47
C GLU A 534 -17.92 4.87 -3.80
N ALA A 535 -16.94 5.64 -3.32
CA ALA A 535 -16.90 7.09 -3.48
C ALA A 535 -16.25 7.55 -4.79
N ILE A 536 -15.30 6.77 -5.33
CA ILE A 536 -14.44 7.17 -6.45
C ILE A 536 -14.69 6.27 -7.66
N THR A 537 -14.44 4.96 -7.54
CA THR A 537 -14.39 4.04 -8.68
C THR A 537 -15.78 3.64 -9.19
N PHE A 538 -16.72 3.28 -8.30
CA PHE A 538 -18.07 2.86 -8.69
C PHE A 538 -18.98 4.02 -9.14
N LYS A 539 -18.55 5.27 -8.92
CA LYS A 539 -19.28 6.47 -9.39
C LYS A 539 -18.81 6.96 -10.76
N ASP A 540 -17.71 6.41 -11.28
CA ASP A 540 -17.18 6.80 -12.57
C ASP A 540 -18.08 6.31 -13.72
N ALA A 541 -18.30 7.17 -14.72
CA ALA A 541 -19.23 6.89 -15.81
C ALA A 541 -18.78 5.72 -16.71
N ASP A 542 -17.47 5.57 -16.92
CA ASP A 542 -16.92 4.49 -17.77
C ASP A 542 -17.02 3.13 -17.06
N VAL A 543 -16.84 3.14 -15.73
CA VAL A 543 -17.01 1.96 -14.88
C VAL A 543 -18.49 1.54 -14.81
N LEU A 544 -19.41 2.50 -14.58
CA LEU A 544 -20.85 2.23 -14.53
C LEU A 544 -21.38 1.60 -15.82
N THR A 545 -20.89 2.07 -16.98
CA THR A 545 -21.29 1.53 -18.29
C THR A 545 -21.00 0.04 -18.43
N ARG A 546 -19.86 -0.41 -17.88
CA ARG A 546 -19.45 -1.83 -17.87
C ARG A 546 -20.18 -2.61 -16.80
N MET A 547 -20.30 -2.04 -15.60
CA MET A 547 -21.03 -2.65 -14.48
C MET A 547 -22.50 -2.93 -14.80
N ASN A 548 -23.16 -2.13 -15.64
CA ASN A 548 -24.55 -2.37 -16.08
C ASN A 548 -24.75 -3.68 -16.86
N LYS A 549 -23.68 -4.25 -17.42
CA LYS A 549 -23.71 -5.53 -18.12
C LYS A 549 -23.49 -6.74 -17.19
N ILE A 550 -23.12 -6.48 -15.94
CA ILE A 550 -22.72 -7.47 -14.94
C ILE A 550 -23.80 -7.54 -13.85
N VAL A 551 -24.02 -8.71 -13.25
CA VAL A 551 -24.79 -8.82 -12.01
C VAL A 551 -23.90 -8.44 -10.84
N LEU A 552 -24.24 -7.33 -10.18
CA LEU A 552 -23.47 -6.78 -9.07
C LEU A 552 -24.02 -7.35 -7.75
N LEU A 553 -23.20 -8.10 -7.04
CA LEU A 553 -23.51 -8.62 -5.71
C LEU A 553 -22.60 -7.97 -4.69
N GLN A 554 -23.11 -7.73 -3.49
CA GLN A 554 -22.31 -7.20 -2.39
C GLN A 554 -22.57 -7.99 -1.12
N ALA A 555 -21.51 -8.54 -0.53
CA ALA A 555 -21.55 -9.24 0.74
C ALA A 555 -21.01 -8.31 1.84
N ASP A 556 -21.88 -7.96 2.80
CA ASP A 556 -21.50 -7.17 3.97
C ASP A 556 -20.94 -8.08 5.06
N VAL A 557 -19.62 -8.08 5.22
CA VAL A 557 -18.92 -8.85 6.25
C VAL A 557 -18.53 -8.01 7.47
N THR A 558 -19.16 -6.85 7.67
CA THR A 558 -18.86 -5.92 8.78
C THR A 558 -18.98 -6.59 10.15
N LYS A 559 -19.95 -7.49 10.32
CA LYS A 559 -20.19 -8.19 11.60
C LYS A 559 -19.19 -9.31 11.86
N SER A 560 -18.57 -9.85 10.80
CA SER A 560 -17.66 -10.99 10.86
C SER A 560 -18.22 -12.17 11.65
N ASP A 561 -19.49 -12.50 11.44
CA ASP A 561 -20.13 -13.65 12.07
C ASP A 561 -19.69 -14.98 11.43
N ALA A 562 -20.17 -16.13 11.93
CA ALA A 562 -19.74 -17.44 11.44
C ALA A 562 -20.06 -17.65 9.94
N VAL A 563 -21.11 -17.01 9.41
CA VAL A 563 -21.47 -17.09 8.00
C VAL A 563 -20.51 -16.25 7.16
N ASP A 564 -20.19 -15.05 7.64
CA ASP A 564 -19.24 -14.14 6.99
C ASP A 564 -17.85 -14.79 6.91
N VAL A 565 -17.38 -15.40 8.00
CA VAL A 565 -16.09 -16.10 8.06
C VAL A 565 -16.07 -17.30 7.11
N ALA A 566 -17.14 -18.09 7.05
CA ALA A 566 -17.23 -19.22 6.13
C ALA A 566 -17.17 -18.77 4.65
N LEU A 567 -17.83 -17.65 4.31
CA LEU A 567 -17.77 -17.07 2.97
C LEU A 567 -16.35 -16.61 2.60
N LEU A 568 -15.67 -15.91 3.52
CA LEU A 568 -14.29 -15.45 3.32
C LEU A 568 -13.29 -16.61 3.21
N GLU A 569 -13.48 -17.67 3.99
CA GLU A 569 -12.65 -18.88 3.94
C GLU A 569 -12.83 -19.67 2.64
N LYS A 570 -14.07 -19.84 2.16
CA LYS A 570 -14.36 -20.56 0.89
C LYS A 570 -13.53 -19.99 -0.27
N TYR A 571 -13.34 -18.68 -0.29
CA TYR A 571 -12.64 -17.97 -1.37
C TYR A 571 -11.22 -17.52 -1.01
N ASN A 572 -10.66 -17.96 0.12
CA ASN A 572 -9.31 -17.59 0.59
C ASN A 572 -9.07 -16.08 0.60
N VAL A 573 -10.00 -15.32 1.17
CA VAL A 573 -9.94 -13.85 1.20
C VAL A 573 -9.03 -13.42 2.35
N LEU A 574 -7.93 -12.73 2.04
CA LEU A 574 -6.92 -12.29 3.02
C LEU A 574 -7.08 -10.82 3.46
N GLY A 575 -7.94 -10.05 2.80
CA GLY A 575 -8.15 -8.63 3.08
C GLY A 575 -9.37 -8.08 2.34
N LEU A 576 -9.83 -6.90 2.75
CA LEU A 576 -10.94 -6.19 2.12
C LEU A 576 -10.45 -4.86 1.53
N PRO A 577 -11.08 -4.34 0.45
CA PRO A 577 -12.09 -5.02 -0.36
C PRO A 577 -11.45 -6.16 -1.16
N THR A 578 -12.24 -7.20 -1.41
CA THR A 578 -11.90 -8.22 -2.41
C THR A 578 -13.07 -8.35 -3.37
N LEU A 579 -12.82 -8.06 -4.65
CA LEU A 579 -13.80 -8.24 -5.71
C LEU A 579 -13.55 -9.59 -6.38
N LEU A 580 -14.54 -10.47 -6.31
CA LEU A 580 -14.51 -11.78 -6.98
C LEU A 580 -15.33 -11.71 -8.26
N MET A 581 -14.74 -12.19 -9.35
CA MET A 581 -15.37 -12.17 -10.68
C MET A 581 -15.77 -13.60 -11.08
N PHE A 582 -16.97 -13.76 -11.61
CA PHE A 582 -17.47 -15.02 -12.16
C PHE A 582 -17.89 -14.80 -13.61
N ASN A 583 -17.50 -15.71 -14.50
CA ASN A 583 -17.89 -15.65 -15.91
C ASN A 583 -19.38 -16.00 -16.11
N GLU A 584 -19.87 -15.94 -17.35
CA GLU A 584 -21.25 -16.27 -17.69
C GLU A 584 -21.62 -17.72 -17.35
N GLN A 585 -20.65 -18.63 -17.32
CA GLN A 585 -20.81 -20.02 -16.95
C GLN A 585 -20.88 -20.23 -15.42
N GLY A 586 -20.70 -19.18 -14.62
CA GLY A 586 -20.68 -19.24 -13.15
C GLY A 586 -19.35 -19.74 -12.57
N GLU A 587 -18.32 -19.89 -13.40
CA GLU A 587 -16.97 -20.25 -12.96
C GLU A 587 -16.22 -19.01 -12.46
N GLN A 588 -15.53 -19.18 -11.33
CA GLN A 588 -14.75 -18.11 -10.74
C GLN A 588 -13.50 -17.82 -11.57
N ARG A 589 -13.30 -16.56 -11.93
CA ARG A 589 -12.14 -16.04 -12.64
C ARG A 589 -11.13 -15.51 -11.64
N GLU A 590 -10.33 -16.41 -11.08
CA GLU A 590 -9.26 -16.07 -10.12
C GLU A 590 -8.23 -15.10 -10.69
N ASP A 591 -8.04 -15.13 -12.01
CA ASP A 591 -7.16 -14.20 -12.72
C ASP A 591 -7.66 -12.75 -12.77
N LEU A 592 -8.95 -12.53 -12.48
CA LEU A 592 -9.60 -11.22 -12.45
C LEU A 592 -9.96 -10.79 -11.01
N ARG A 593 -9.45 -11.50 -9.99
CA ARG A 593 -9.62 -11.09 -8.59
C ARG A 593 -8.94 -9.74 -8.37
N VAL A 594 -9.65 -8.81 -7.72
CA VAL A 594 -9.08 -7.52 -7.32
C VAL A 594 -9.00 -7.48 -5.79
N THR A 595 -7.81 -7.22 -5.25
CA THR A 595 -7.59 -7.00 -3.82
C THR A 595 -7.11 -5.58 -3.54
N GLY A 596 -7.67 -4.94 -2.52
CA GLY A 596 -7.37 -3.53 -2.23
C GLY A 596 -7.94 -2.57 -3.27
N PHE A 597 -7.64 -1.26 -3.13
CA PHE A 597 -8.19 -0.22 -3.99
C PHE A 597 -7.59 -0.24 -5.41
N MET A 598 -8.45 -0.03 -6.42
CA MET A 598 -8.08 0.15 -7.83
C MET A 598 -8.79 1.39 -8.40
N GLY A 599 -8.05 2.23 -9.12
CA GLY A 599 -8.58 3.47 -9.67
C GLY A 599 -9.57 3.25 -10.83
N PRO A 600 -10.39 4.25 -11.18
CA PRO A 600 -11.47 4.10 -12.17
C PRO A 600 -11.03 3.60 -13.55
N LYS A 601 -9.96 4.17 -14.12
CA LYS A 601 -9.48 3.81 -15.46
C LYS A 601 -8.95 2.37 -15.53
N GLU A 602 -8.15 1.98 -14.54
CA GLU A 602 -7.61 0.62 -14.44
C GLU A 602 -8.73 -0.39 -14.21
N PHE A 603 -9.70 -0.04 -13.35
CA PHE A 603 -10.83 -0.90 -13.07
C PHE A 603 -11.77 -1.05 -14.27
N ALA A 604 -12.00 0.01 -15.05
CA ALA A 604 -12.77 -0.08 -16.29
C ALA A 604 -12.10 -1.03 -17.30
N ALA A 605 -10.79 -0.91 -17.51
CA ALA A 605 -10.04 -1.84 -18.36
C ALA A 605 -10.09 -3.27 -17.82
N HIS A 606 -10.05 -3.44 -16.50
CA HIS A 606 -10.18 -4.74 -15.84
C HIS A 606 -11.53 -5.41 -16.10
N LEU A 607 -12.62 -4.64 -16.02
CA LEU A 607 -13.97 -5.14 -16.33
C LEU A 607 -14.13 -5.54 -17.81
N ASP A 608 -13.37 -4.96 -18.74
CA ASP A 608 -13.42 -5.34 -20.16
C ASP A 608 -12.95 -6.79 -20.39
N HIS A 609 -12.14 -7.35 -19.49
CA HIS A 609 -11.77 -8.77 -19.56
C HIS A 609 -12.89 -9.72 -19.11
N LEU A 610 -13.91 -9.21 -18.42
CA LEU A 610 -15.04 -9.99 -17.91
C LEU A 610 -16.26 -9.93 -18.86
N VAL A 611 -16.46 -8.82 -19.56
CA VAL A 611 -17.68 -8.53 -20.34
C VAL A 611 -17.44 -8.65 -21.87
N LYS A 612 -16.61 -9.61 -22.29
CA LYS A 612 -16.29 -9.81 -23.71
C LYS A 612 -17.48 -10.24 -24.55
#